data_AF-A0A9E4CYE7-F1
#
_entry.id   AF-A0A9E4CYE7-F1
#
_cell.length_a   1.000
_cell.length_b   1.000
_cell.length_c   1.000
_cell.angle_alpha   90.00
_cell.angle_beta   90.00
_cell.angle_gamma   90.00
#
_symmetry.space_group_name_H-M   'P 1'
#
loop_
_entity.id
_entity.type
_entity.pdbx_description
1 polymer ?
#
loop_
_entity_poly.entity_id
_entity_poly.type
_entity_poly.pdbx_seq_one_letter_code
_entity_poly.pdbx_strand_id
1 'polypeptide(L)'
;MADEHTPGPTADPTPAPPGRPGGGGLAGAQDLGTVGVGEGASTVVTDQEALALELTESEASALNSSLSEVGPSRSLMSDAWRRFRRNRLAMFGLALVLFLIVVALIGPYLVQDPLDTGGISKEKPTNQHWFGTDSLGRDVLARVVYGIRLSLFIGLVATAAQTFIGMVVGSLSGWFKGWTDTVLMRIVDVILGIPYLVLA
;
A
#
# COMPACT_ATOMS: atom_id res chain seq x y z
N MET A 1 31.56 34.26 42.34
CA MET A 1 32.84 35.00 42.19
C MET A 1 33.74 34.11 41.35
N ALA A 2 33.86 34.25 40.03
CA ALA A 2 33.48 35.30 39.10
C ALA A 2 32.98 34.67 37.78
N ASP A 3 32.07 35.39 37.12
CA ASP A 3 31.64 35.17 35.74
C ASP A 3 32.79 35.43 34.77
N GLU A 4 32.99 34.56 33.77
CA GLU A 4 33.72 34.92 32.56
C GLU A 4 32.82 34.72 31.33
N HIS A 5 32.33 35.87 30.89
CA HIS A 5 31.50 36.11 29.72
C HIS A 5 32.44 36.27 28.51
N THR A 6 32.38 35.36 27.54
CA THR A 6 33.11 35.47 26.26
C THR A 6 32.14 35.91 25.16
N PRO A 7 32.28 37.11 24.57
CA PRO A 7 31.53 37.48 23.37
C PRO A 7 32.36 37.23 22.10
N GLY A 8 31.82 36.39 21.19
CA GLY A 8 32.32 36.17 19.83
C GLY A 8 31.53 36.98 18.77
N PRO A 9 32.06 37.12 17.54
CA PRO A 9 32.00 38.37 16.76
C PRO A 9 30.81 38.53 15.79
N THR A 10 30.25 39.74 15.84
CA THR A 10 29.80 40.63 14.74
C THR A 10 29.05 40.03 13.54
N ALA A 11 27.73 40.23 13.57
CA ALA A 11 26.84 40.11 12.42
C ALA A 11 27.16 41.16 11.34
N ASP A 12 27.12 40.69 10.10
CA ASP A 12 27.24 41.42 8.84
C ASP A 12 26.05 42.37 8.61
N PRO A 13 26.25 43.67 8.30
CA PRO A 13 25.15 44.59 7.99
C PRO A 13 24.77 44.50 6.50
N THR A 14 23.60 43.91 6.22
CA THR A 14 22.91 44.01 4.92
C THR A 14 22.61 45.48 4.56
N PRO A 15 22.87 45.93 3.32
CA PRO A 15 22.53 47.29 2.91
C PRO A 15 21.02 47.47 2.66
N ALA A 16 20.48 48.57 3.17
CA ALA A 16 19.09 49.01 3.05
C ALA A 16 18.73 49.45 1.61
N PRO A 17 17.46 49.33 1.18
CA PRO A 17 17.00 49.80 -0.12
C PRO A 17 16.88 51.33 -0.20
N PRO A 18 17.13 51.96 -1.37
CA PRO A 18 17.08 53.40 -1.55
C PRO A 18 15.66 53.97 -1.48
N GLY A 19 15.55 55.13 -0.84
CA GLY A 19 14.31 55.84 -0.53
C GLY A 19 13.55 56.38 -1.75
N ARG A 20 12.24 56.48 -1.59
CA ARG A 20 11.34 57.18 -2.51
C ARG A 20 11.39 58.69 -2.27
N PRO A 21 11.53 59.53 -3.30
CA PRO A 21 11.32 60.96 -3.15
C PRO A 21 9.82 61.24 -3.03
N GLY A 22 9.44 62.00 -2.01
CA GLY A 22 8.08 62.49 -1.81
C GLY A 22 7.84 63.85 -2.44
N GLY A 23 6.56 64.16 -2.62
CA GLY A 23 6.04 65.51 -2.40
C GLY A 23 5.40 66.22 -3.60
N GLY A 24 4.07 66.31 -3.57
CA GLY A 24 3.39 67.60 -3.70
C GLY A 24 2.61 67.88 -5.00
N GLY A 25 1.38 68.37 -4.82
CA GLY A 25 0.83 69.40 -5.69
C GLY A 25 -0.35 69.01 -6.59
N LEU A 26 -1.55 69.09 -6.02
CA LEU A 26 -2.77 69.35 -6.78
C LEU A 26 -2.72 70.80 -7.34
N ALA A 27 -3.06 71.01 -8.62
CA ALA A 27 -3.95 72.09 -9.10
C ALA A 27 -3.74 72.39 -10.60
N GLY A 28 -4.86 72.44 -11.35
CA GLY A 28 -5.09 73.51 -12.33
C GLY A 28 -4.73 73.27 -13.80
N ALA A 29 -5.73 72.81 -14.55
CA ALA A 29 -6.33 73.51 -15.69
C ALA A 29 -5.56 73.72 -17.02
N GLN A 30 -6.28 73.34 -18.10
CA GLN A 30 -6.33 73.96 -19.45
C GLN A 30 -5.38 73.47 -20.56
N ASP A 31 -5.92 72.52 -21.33
CA ASP A 31 -6.18 72.53 -22.79
C ASP A 31 -5.33 73.41 -23.75
N LEU A 32 -4.65 72.71 -24.69
CA LEU A 32 -4.62 72.88 -26.17
C LEU A 32 -3.21 72.73 -26.77
N GLY A 33 -3.04 71.77 -27.71
CA GLY A 33 -1.90 71.78 -28.63
C GLY A 33 -1.49 70.44 -29.28
N THR A 34 -2.31 69.98 -30.23
CA THR A 34 -2.03 69.08 -31.37
C THR A 34 -0.59 68.57 -31.61
N VAL A 35 -0.33 67.25 -31.51
CA VAL A 35 0.69 66.55 -32.34
C VAL A 35 0.32 65.05 -32.52
N GLY A 36 0.04 64.66 -33.77
CA GLY A 36 0.37 63.35 -34.38
C GLY A 36 -0.19 62.06 -33.79
N VAL A 37 -1.31 61.56 -34.33
CA VAL A 37 -1.75 60.17 -34.21
C VAL A 37 -0.78 59.27 -35.01
N GLY A 38 -0.05 58.41 -34.29
CA GLY A 38 0.77 57.33 -34.87
C GLY A 38 -0.02 56.01 -34.86
N GLU A 39 -0.36 55.52 -36.04
CA GLU A 39 -1.17 54.34 -36.37
C GLU A 39 -0.53 52.98 -36.00
N GLY A 40 0.54 52.97 -35.18
CA GLY A 40 1.39 51.79 -34.93
C GLY A 40 1.27 51.15 -33.54
N ALA A 41 0.44 51.69 -32.63
CA ALA A 41 0.36 51.20 -31.25
C ALA A 41 -0.75 50.14 -31.03
N SER A 42 -1.80 50.12 -31.86
CA SER A 42 -2.95 49.23 -31.68
C SER A 42 -2.74 47.83 -32.27
N THR A 43 -1.91 47.70 -33.31
CA THR A 43 -1.58 46.41 -33.93
C THR A 43 -0.64 45.58 -33.05
N VAL A 44 0.37 46.21 -32.44
CA VAL A 44 1.39 45.53 -31.62
C VAL A 44 0.80 44.90 -30.35
N VAL A 45 -0.20 45.53 -29.72
CA VAL A 45 -0.86 44.96 -28.54
C VAL A 45 -1.73 43.75 -28.93
N THR A 46 -2.41 43.82 -30.08
CA THR A 46 -3.24 42.72 -30.60
C THR A 46 -2.38 41.51 -31.01
N ASP A 47 -1.20 41.76 -31.59
CA ASP A 47 -0.24 40.70 -31.96
C ASP A 47 0.37 40.01 -30.72
N GLN A 48 0.61 40.75 -29.64
CA GLN A 48 1.10 40.16 -28.39
C GLN A 48 0.04 39.33 -27.66
N GLU A 49 -1.22 39.77 -27.66
CA GLU A 49 -2.33 38.99 -27.12
C GLU A 49 -2.56 37.72 -27.96
N ALA A 50 -2.46 37.80 -29.28
CA ALA A 50 -2.54 36.63 -30.17
C ALA A 50 -1.37 35.65 -29.98
N LEU A 51 -0.13 36.14 -29.85
CA LEU A 51 1.05 35.31 -29.57
C LEU A 51 0.99 34.66 -28.18
N ALA A 52 0.45 35.35 -27.18
CA ALA A 52 0.24 34.80 -25.84
C ALA A 52 -0.83 33.70 -25.83
N LEU A 53 -1.89 33.85 -26.65
CA LEU A 53 -2.93 32.84 -26.83
C LEU A 53 -2.41 31.62 -27.61
N GLU A 54 -1.64 31.80 -28.67
CA GLU A 54 -1.03 30.67 -29.41
C GLU A 54 -0.03 29.89 -28.55
N LEU A 55 0.76 30.58 -27.70
CA LEU A 55 1.67 29.92 -26.77
C LEU A 55 0.92 29.13 -25.70
N THR A 56 -0.17 29.66 -25.16
CA THR A 56 -0.98 28.94 -24.16
C THR A 56 -1.74 27.76 -24.76
N GLU A 57 -2.21 27.85 -26.01
CA GLU A 57 -2.82 26.72 -26.73
C GLU A 57 -1.78 25.64 -27.08
N SER A 58 -0.56 26.04 -27.44
CA SER A 58 0.57 25.14 -27.71
C SER A 58 1.01 24.41 -26.43
N GLU A 59 1.16 25.14 -25.32
CA GLU A 59 1.46 24.57 -24.00
C GLU A 59 0.33 23.65 -23.51
N ALA A 60 -0.93 24.03 -23.70
CA ALA A 60 -2.08 23.20 -23.36
C ALA A 60 -2.16 21.92 -24.21
N SER A 61 -1.83 22.00 -25.51
CA SER A 61 -1.77 20.86 -26.41
C SER A 61 -0.63 19.90 -26.04
N ALA A 62 0.55 20.42 -25.66
CA ALA A 62 1.68 19.64 -25.18
C ALA A 62 1.40 18.96 -23.82
N LEU A 63 0.60 19.62 -22.96
CA LEU A 63 0.16 19.06 -21.69
C LEU A 63 -0.88 17.94 -21.91
N ASN A 64 -1.83 18.11 -22.82
CA ASN A 64 -2.78 17.07 -23.17
C ASN A 64 -2.12 15.86 -23.85
N SER A 65 -1.11 16.07 -24.69
CA SER A 65 -0.37 14.96 -25.32
C SER A 65 0.41 14.16 -24.28
N SER A 66 1.10 14.82 -23.36
CA SER A 66 1.82 14.15 -22.26
C SER A 66 0.89 13.45 -21.27
N LEU A 67 -0.27 14.03 -20.96
CA LEU A 67 -1.31 13.38 -20.15
C LEU A 67 -1.94 12.17 -20.85
N SER A 68 -2.08 12.19 -22.17
CA SER A 68 -2.59 11.06 -22.96
C SER A 68 -1.60 9.89 -23.04
N GLU A 69 -0.30 10.18 -22.91
CA GLU A 69 0.78 9.19 -22.92
C GLU A 69 0.91 8.45 -21.57
N VAL A 70 0.48 9.08 -20.47
CA VAL A 70 0.26 8.40 -19.19
C VAL A 70 -1.00 7.55 -19.33
N GLY A 71 -0.82 6.34 -19.87
CA GLY A 71 -1.89 5.37 -20.11
C GLY A 71 -2.78 5.15 -18.88
N PRO A 72 -4.04 4.69 -19.08
CA PRO A 72 -5.08 4.71 -18.06
C PRO A 72 -4.60 4.07 -16.75
N SER A 73 -4.87 4.73 -15.63
CA SER A 73 -4.54 4.26 -14.28
C SER A 73 -5.18 2.90 -14.05
N ARG A 74 -4.43 1.83 -14.28
CA ARG A 74 -4.96 0.46 -14.16
C ARG A 74 -5.26 0.20 -12.69
N SER A 75 -6.41 -0.42 -12.43
CA SER A 75 -6.75 -0.88 -11.09
C SER A 75 -5.67 -1.83 -10.59
N LEU A 76 -5.03 -1.48 -9.46
CA LEU A 76 -4.02 -2.31 -8.79
C LEU A 76 -4.53 -3.74 -8.55
N MET A 77 -5.83 -3.86 -8.31
CA MET A 77 -6.52 -5.13 -8.06
C MET A 77 -6.61 -6.00 -9.32
N SER A 78 -6.85 -5.37 -10.48
CA SER A 78 -6.83 -6.05 -11.78
C SER A 78 -5.43 -6.56 -12.12
N ASP A 79 -4.40 -5.76 -11.87
CA ASP A 79 -3.01 -6.15 -12.15
C ASP A 79 -2.52 -7.24 -11.19
N ALA A 80 -2.87 -7.17 -9.90
CA ALA A 80 -2.58 -8.21 -8.93
C ALA A 80 -3.22 -9.55 -9.32
N TRP A 81 -4.51 -9.52 -9.70
CA TRP A 81 -5.24 -10.72 -10.12
C TRP A 81 -4.67 -11.36 -11.39
N ARG A 82 -4.30 -10.54 -12.38
CA ARG A 82 -3.67 -11.00 -13.61
C ARG A 82 -2.31 -11.65 -13.34
N ARG A 83 -1.49 -11.08 -12.43
CA ARG A 83 -0.21 -11.66 -12.01
C ARG A 83 -0.42 -12.97 -11.26
N PHE A 84 -1.39 -13.02 -10.35
CA PHE A 84 -1.71 -14.23 -9.58
C PHE A 84 -2.10 -15.39 -10.49
N ARG A 85 -3.02 -15.18 -11.45
CA ARG A 85 -3.44 -16.22 -12.40
C ARG A 85 -2.33 -16.73 -13.32
N ARG A 86 -1.31 -15.91 -13.60
CA ARG A 86 -0.18 -16.31 -14.44
C ARG A 86 0.80 -17.23 -13.71
N ASN A 87 0.77 -17.24 -12.37
CA ASN A 87 1.63 -18.09 -11.56
C ASN A 87 0.98 -19.47 -11.35
N ARG A 88 1.53 -20.51 -12.00
CA ARG A 88 1.02 -21.88 -11.92
C ARG A 88 1.06 -22.46 -10.50
N LEU A 89 2.08 -22.11 -9.72
CA LEU A 89 2.20 -22.54 -8.31
C LEU A 89 1.10 -21.92 -7.45
N ALA A 90 0.83 -20.62 -7.65
CA ALA A 90 -0.23 -19.92 -6.93
C ALA A 90 -1.62 -20.47 -7.29
N MET A 91 -1.86 -20.77 -8.57
CA MET A 91 -3.11 -21.37 -9.03
C MET A 91 -3.30 -22.80 -8.51
N PHE A 92 -2.23 -23.60 -8.45
CA PHE A 92 -2.30 -24.94 -7.86
C PHE A 92 -2.64 -24.87 -6.37
N GLY A 93 -2.00 -23.97 -5.61
CA GLY A 93 -2.33 -23.74 -4.20
C GLY A 93 -3.78 -23.32 -4.01
N LEU A 94 -4.29 -22.39 -4.85
CA LEU A 94 -5.69 -21.98 -4.81
C LEU A 94 -6.63 -23.15 -5.11
N ALA A 95 -6.33 -23.96 -6.12
CA ALA A 95 -7.13 -25.12 -6.48
C ALA A 95 -7.17 -26.16 -5.34
N LEU A 96 -6.03 -26.40 -4.68
CA LEU A 96 -5.94 -27.30 -3.53
C LEU A 96 -6.77 -26.79 -2.34
N VAL A 97 -6.66 -25.50 -2.00
CA VAL A 97 -7.47 -24.91 -0.92
C VAL A 97 -8.96 -24.99 -1.25
N LEU A 98 -9.35 -24.70 -2.48
CA LEU A 98 -10.74 -24.80 -2.92
C LEU A 98 -11.26 -26.25 -2.83
N PHE A 99 -10.45 -27.21 -3.26
CA PHE A 99 -10.76 -28.64 -3.11
C PHE A 99 -10.96 -29.02 -1.64
N LEU A 100 -10.07 -28.60 -0.74
CA LEU A 100 -10.22 -28.86 0.70
C LEU A 100 -11.46 -28.21 1.29
N ILE A 101 -11.83 -26.99 0.85
CA ILE A 101 -13.08 -26.33 1.27
C ILE A 101 -14.29 -27.13 0.80
N VAL A 102 -14.29 -27.63 -0.44
CA VAL A 102 -15.37 -28.48 -0.96
C VAL A 102 -15.49 -29.76 -0.14
N VAL A 103 -14.37 -30.44 0.13
CA VAL A 103 -14.34 -31.63 1.00
C VAL A 103 -14.80 -31.30 2.42
N ALA A 104 -14.41 -30.15 2.96
CA ALA A 104 -14.85 -29.71 4.28
C ALA A 104 -16.36 -29.47 4.31
N LEU A 105 -16.95 -28.82 3.31
CA LEU A 105 -18.38 -28.53 3.29
C LEU A 105 -19.21 -29.79 3.03
N ILE A 106 -18.87 -30.56 1.99
CA ILE A 106 -19.65 -31.71 1.52
C ILE A 106 -19.31 -32.99 2.30
N GLY A 107 -18.07 -33.16 2.73
CA GLY A 107 -17.56 -34.41 3.29
C GLY A 107 -18.36 -34.94 4.48
N PRO A 108 -18.78 -34.12 5.45
CA PRO A 108 -19.60 -34.61 6.56
C PRO A 108 -21.02 -35.05 6.21
N TYR A 109 -21.48 -34.81 4.97
CA TYR A 109 -22.69 -35.43 4.46
C TYR A 109 -22.42 -36.79 3.79
N LEU A 110 -21.16 -37.09 3.48
CA LEU A 110 -20.73 -38.31 2.80
C LEU A 110 -20.21 -39.38 3.77
N VAL A 111 -19.82 -38.99 4.99
CA VAL A 111 -19.19 -39.88 5.96
C VAL A 111 -19.99 -39.98 7.24
N GLN A 112 -19.81 -41.10 7.95
CA GLN A 112 -20.44 -41.43 9.23
C GLN A 112 -19.98 -40.49 10.35
N ASP A 113 -20.63 -40.57 11.52
CA ASP A 113 -20.27 -39.78 12.70
C ASP A 113 -18.84 -40.14 13.16
N PRO A 114 -17.90 -39.18 13.21
CA PRO A 114 -16.50 -39.42 13.59
C PRO A 114 -16.30 -39.84 15.05
N LEU A 115 -17.33 -39.70 15.90
CA LEU A 115 -17.29 -40.07 17.31
C LEU A 115 -18.00 -41.39 17.61
N ASP A 116 -18.66 -42.00 16.62
CA ASP A 116 -19.32 -43.27 16.82
C ASP A 116 -18.30 -44.38 17.09
N THR A 117 -18.45 -45.03 18.25
CA THR A 117 -17.49 -45.99 18.82
C THR A 117 -18.01 -47.43 18.73
N GLY A 118 -19.01 -47.69 17.88
CA GLY A 118 -19.64 -49.01 17.74
C GLY A 118 -18.90 -50.02 16.86
N GLY A 119 -17.83 -49.62 16.16
CA GLY A 119 -17.13 -50.45 15.17
C GLY A 119 -16.10 -51.43 15.74
N ILE A 120 -15.60 -52.32 14.89
CA ILE A 120 -14.52 -53.25 15.23
C ILE A 120 -13.21 -52.45 15.34
N SER A 121 -12.48 -52.58 16.44
CA SER A 121 -11.19 -51.91 16.62
C SER A 121 -10.12 -52.39 15.63
N LYS A 122 -9.35 -51.45 15.07
CA LYS A 122 -8.22 -51.72 14.14
C LYS A 122 -8.59 -52.59 12.94
N GLU A 123 -9.78 -52.36 12.40
CA GLU A 123 -10.22 -53.01 11.18
C GLU A 123 -9.41 -52.48 9.98
N LYS A 124 -9.09 -53.37 9.04
CA LYS A 124 -8.45 -52.99 7.77
C LYS A 124 -9.45 -52.21 6.88
N PRO A 125 -8.98 -51.51 5.84
CA PRO A 125 -9.84 -50.88 4.84
C PRO A 125 -10.91 -51.83 4.28
N THR A 126 -12.18 -51.45 4.45
CA THR A 126 -13.38 -52.20 4.02
C THR A 126 -14.32 -51.24 3.27
N ASN A 127 -15.28 -51.75 2.49
CA ASN A 127 -16.27 -50.90 1.79
C ASN A 127 -17.12 -50.02 2.73
N GLN A 128 -17.28 -50.42 4.00
CA GLN A 128 -17.95 -49.63 5.04
C GLN A 128 -17.01 -48.61 5.70
N HIS A 129 -15.74 -48.97 5.89
CA HIS A 129 -14.68 -48.14 6.47
C HIS A 129 -13.53 -48.01 5.48
N TRP A 130 -13.60 -47.02 4.57
CA TRP A 130 -12.66 -46.94 3.44
C TRP A 130 -11.19 -46.84 3.88
N PHE A 131 -10.93 -46.22 5.03
CA PHE A 131 -9.59 -46.11 5.63
C PHE A 131 -9.40 -47.04 6.84
N GLY A 132 -10.35 -47.93 7.10
CA GLY A 132 -10.40 -48.77 8.29
C GLY A 132 -10.82 -47.99 9.53
N THR A 133 -10.64 -48.61 10.69
CA THR A 133 -11.02 -48.04 11.98
C THR A 133 -9.82 -47.84 12.90
N ASP A 134 -9.94 -46.90 13.84
CA ASP A 134 -8.91 -46.67 14.85
C ASP A 134 -8.96 -47.70 16.00
N SER A 135 -8.15 -47.49 17.04
CA SER A 135 -8.11 -48.37 18.21
C SER A 135 -9.43 -48.47 18.97
N LEU A 136 -10.32 -47.49 18.82
CA LEU A 136 -11.64 -47.45 19.45
C LEU A 136 -12.75 -47.88 18.49
N GLY A 137 -12.42 -48.35 17.28
CA GLY A 137 -13.42 -48.78 16.31
C GLY A 137 -14.11 -47.63 15.57
N ARG A 138 -13.56 -46.41 15.59
CA ARG A 138 -14.11 -45.25 14.88
C ARG A 138 -13.59 -45.19 13.45
N ASP A 139 -14.42 -44.74 12.50
CA ASP A 139 -14.03 -44.57 11.10
C ASP A 139 -12.93 -43.51 10.93
N VAL A 140 -11.79 -43.92 10.38
CA VAL A 140 -10.63 -43.03 10.14
C VAL A 140 -10.94 -41.99 9.06
N LEU A 141 -11.69 -42.35 8.01
CA LEU A 141 -12.05 -41.41 6.94
C LEU A 141 -12.92 -40.28 7.49
N ALA A 142 -13.90 -40.62 8.33
CA ALA A 142 -14.77 -39.66 9.01
C ALA A 142 -13.93 -38.63 9.77
N ARG A 143 -12.97 -39.11 10.55
CA ARG A 143 -12.09 -38.27 11.36
C ARG A 143 -11.18 -37.37 10.53
N VAL A 144 -10.68 -37.86 9.39
CA VAL A 144 -9.90 -37.02 8.47
C VAL A 144 -10.77 -35.92 7.89
N VAL A 145 -11.97 -36.24 7.39
CA VAL A 145 -12.89 -35.27 6.78
C VAL A 145 -13.32 -34.19 7.77
N TYR A 146 -13.67 -34.57 9.00
CA TYR A 146 -13.95 -33.61 10.06
C TYR A 146 -12.70 -32.84 10.51
N GLY A 147 -11.52 -33.47 10.48
CA GLY A 147 -10.24 -32.83 10.72
C GLY A 147 -9.95 -31.70 9.74
N ILE A 148 -10.26 -31.88 8.44
CA ILE A 148 -10.08 -30.84 7.41
C ILE A 148 -10.86 -29.57 7.78
N ARG A 149 -12.10 -29.67 8.28
CA ARG A 149 -12.87 -28.50 8.74
C ARG A 149 -12.14 -27.75 9.85
N LEU A 150 -11.67 -28.48 10.86
CA LEU A 150 -11.00 -27.90 12.01
C LEU A 150 -9.67 -27.25 11.61
N SER A 151 -8.88 -27.92 10.77
CA SER A 151 -7.61 -27.38 10.26
C SER A 151 -7.81 -26.12 9.42
N LEU A 152 -8.82 -26.08 8.54
CA LEU A 152 -9.15 -24.89 7.77
C LEU A 152 -9.57 -23.73 8.68
N PHE A 153 -10.39 -24.01 9.70
CA PHE A 153 -10.83 -22.99 10.64
C PHE A 153 -9.66 -22.41 11.44
N ILE A 154 -8.85 -23.26 12.06
CA ILE A 154 -7.69 -22.82 12.86
C ILE A 154 -6.68 -22.10 11.97
N GLY A 155 -6.39 -22.62 10.77
CA GLY A 155 -5.49 -22.00 9.82
C GLY A 155 -5.96 -20.60 9.39
N LEU A 156 -7.25 -20.44 9.10
CA LEU A 156 -7.83 -19.16 8.73
C LEU A 156 -7.77 -18.15 9.88
N VAL A 157 -8.19 -18.55 11.09
CA VAL A 157 -8.19 -17.68 12.28
C VAL A 157 -6.75 -17.30 12.65
N ALA A 158 -5.83 -18.24 12.64
CA ALA A 158 -4.42 -17.99 12.93
C ALA A 158 -3.80 -17.04 11.90
N THR A 159 -4.05 -17.25 10.60
CA THR A 159 -3.54 -16.37 9.53
C THR A 159 -4.12 -14.97 9.68
N ALA A 160 -5.43 -14.84 9.93
CA ALA A 160 -6.07 -13.55 10.11
C ALA A 160 -5.51 -12.80 11.33
N ALA A 161 -5.35 -13.48 12.46
CA ALA A 161 -4.75 -12.91 13.67
C ALA A 161 -3.29 -12.48 13.42
N GLN A 162 -2.49 -13.34 12.77
CA GLN A 162 -1.11 -13.03 12.43
C GLN A 162 -1.01 -11.84 11.47
N THR A 163 -1.84 -11.79 10.43
CA THR A 163 -1.90 -10.67 9.49
C THR A 163 -2.32 -9.40 10.20
N PHE A 164 -3.29 -9.45 11.12
CA PHE A 164 -3.71 -8.29 11.88
C PHE A 164 -2.60 -7.75 12.78
N ILE A 165 -1.97 -8.62 13.57
CA ILE A 165 -0.84 -8.25 14.45
C ILE A 165 0.32 -7.71 13.61
N GLY A 166 0.70 -8.41 12.55
CA GLY A 166 1.76 -8.00 11.64
C GLY A 166 1.45 -6.68 10.94
N MET A 167 0.20 -6.43 10.57
CA MET A 167 -0.23 -5.15 10.00
C MET A 167 -0.14 -4.03 11.02
N VAL A 168 -0.60 -4.21 12.25
CA VAL A 168 -0.48 -3.20 13.31
C VAL A 168 0.99 -2.88 13.58
N VAL A 169 1.81 -3.90 13.84
CA VAL A 169 3.24 -3.73 14.11
C VAL A 169 3.96 -3.10 12.92
N GLY A 170 3.71 -3.59 11.70
CA GLY A 170 4.33 -3.09 10.47
C GLY A 170 3.90 -1.65 10.14
N SER A 171 2.65 -1.28 10.43
CA SER A 171 2.16 0.09 10.25
C SER A 171 2.84 1.04 11.25
N LEU A 172 2.96 0.62 12.51
CA LEU A 172 3.66 1.40 13.53
C LEU A 172 5.15 1.56 13.18
N SER A 173 5.84 0.50 12.76
CA SER A 173 7.25 0.59 12.38
C SER A 173 7.47 1.45 11.14
N GLY A 174 6.54 1.43 10.18
CA GLY A 174 6.57 2.29 8.99
C GLY A 174 6.35 3.77 9.31
N TRP A 175 5.56 4.08 10.34
CA TRP A 175 5.30 5.46 10.77
C TRP A 175 6.45 6.05 11.59
N PHE A 176 6.94 5.30 12.59
CA PHE A 176 8.01 5.74 13.49
C PHE A 176 9.38 5.34 12.93
N LYS A 177 9.78 5.95 11.79
CA LYS A 177 11.12 5.78 11.21
C LYS A 177 12.18 6.20 12.25
N GLY A 178 12.96 5.25 12.76
CA GLY A 178 13.93 5.48 13.85
C GLY A 178 14.17 4.25 14.74
N TRP A 179 14.23 4.44 16.06
CA TRP A 179 14.61 3.40 17.04
C TRP A 179 13.68 2.16 17.03
N THR A 180 12.40 2.32 16.67
CA THR A 180 11.44 1.21 16.56
C THR A 180 11.88 0.17 15.53
N ASP A 181 12.43 0.59 14.40
CA ASP A 181 12.99 -0.30 13.38
C ASP A 181 14.20 -1.08 13.92
N THR A 182 15.08 -0.39 14.67
CA THR A 182 16.24 -1.03 15.30
C THR A 182 15.81 -2.08 16.33
N VAL A 183 14.83 -1.79 17.19
CA VAL A 183 14.34 -2.74 18.19
C VAL A 183 13.68 -3.96 17.53
N LEU A 184 12.85 -3.74 16.49
CA LEU A 184 12.20 -4.82 15.75
C LEU A 184 13.23 -5.75 15.12
N MET A 185 14.24 -5.19 14.45
CA MET A 185 15.30 -5.95 13.82
C MET A 185 16.07 -6.77 14.86
N ARG A 186 16.34 -6.20 16.05
CA ARG A 186 17.01 -6.93 17.15
C ARG A 186 16.19 -8.09 17.67
N ILE A 187 14.88 -7.94 17.80
CA ILE A 187 14.01 -9.05 18.24
C ILE A 187 14.05 -10.18 17.20
N VAL A 188 13.96 -9.84 15.91
CA VAL A 188 14.05 -10.83 14.83
C VAL A 188 15.41 -11.55 14.84
N ASP A 189 16.51 -10.80 14.99
CA ASP A 189 17.86 -11.38 15.07
C ASP A 189 18.03 -12.32 16.26
N VAL A 190 17.45 -12.00 17.43
CA VAL A 190 17.48 -12.87 18.62
C VAL A 190 16.70 -14.16 18.38
N ILE A 191 15.53 -14.07 17.76
CA ILE A 191 14.69 -15.24 17.44
C ILE A 191 15.39 -16.14 16.40
N LEU A 192 15.96 -15.54 15.35
CA LEU A 192 16.66 -16.28 14.29
C LEU A 192 18.06 -16.76 14.70
N GLY A 193 18.66 -16.12 15.71
CA GLY A 193 19.98 -16.43 16.21
C GLY A 193 20.05 -17.71 17.06
N ILE A 194 18.91 -18.20 17.57
CA ILE A 194 18.85 -19.48 18.28
C ILE A 194 18.62 -20.60 17.25
N PRO A 195 19.65 -21.40 16.91
CA PRO A 195 19.48 -22.51 15.99
C PRO A 195 18.55 -23.54 16.63
N TYR A 196 17.49 -23.90 15.89
CA TYR A 196 16.49 -24.88 16.32
C TYR A 196 17.11 -26.22 16.79
N LEU A 197 18.30 -26.56 16.28
CA LEU A 197 19.05 -27.75 16.66
C LEU A 197 19.50 -27.80 18.13
N VAL A 198 19.58 -26.65 18.82
CA VAL A 198 20.00 -26.58 20.24
C VAL A 198 18.81 -26.67 21.20
N LEU A 199 17.58 -26.47 20.70
CA LEU A 199 16.34 -26.51 21.51
C LEU A 199 15.60 -27.85 21.43
N ALA A 200 15.98 -28.74 20.51
CA ALA A 200 15.41 -30.07 20.29
C ALA A 200 16.23 -31.15 21.01
#